data_AF-A0A2V7UTC9-F1
#
_entry.id   AF-A0A2V7UTC9-F1
#
_cell.length_a   1.000
_cell.length_b   1.000
_cell.length_c   1.000
_cell.angle_alpha   90.00
_cell.angle_beta   90.00
_cell.angle_gamma   90.00
#
_symmetry.space_group_name_H-M   'P 1'
#
loop_
_entity.id
_entity.type
_entity.pdbx_description
1 polymer ?
#
loop_
_entity_poly.entity_id
_entity_poly.type
_entity_poly.pdbx_seq_one_letter_code
_entity_poly.pdbx_strand_id
1 'polypeptide(L)'
;MAAEVRAPERRWPMGGGRRFRIVYTLLLVLLVTGLVPLSIAAWKQIAISRESLITSTQENQLMVAATIARSLSSSLEEARVQLMKLGDLFEAMIREGGPELLKKVVQNPSTMSSYLASDMVLVRYLPAGGGKFDSVRDHMVLGEDAERVLAQGAEQAKRGETTLSDPIPVGPPGAFAVAFSTPVGSRDGGAGHGTLQSLIDLGPLWERAVGPRLLGYTVYALDGRGNLFASLDEEGVLGRIDFRSFDIVQKFLAAPTKSKETSDFSVTLDGVTRDFLASVDATNQGWGIFVQVEKRLAYSSVQAMIR
;
A
#
# COMPACT_ATOMS: atom_id res chain seq x y z
N MET A 1 -9.25 90.26 -72.10
CA MET A 1 -7.99 89.55 -71.76
C MET A 1 -8.21 88.84 -70.44
N ALA A 2 -8.57 87.55 -70.49
CA ALA A 2 -8.77 86.73 -69.31
C ALA A 2 -7.76 85.58 -69.38
N ALA A 3 -6.92 85.48 -68.35
CA ALA A 3 -5.84 84.51 -68.26
C ALA A 3 -6.37 83.14 -67.84
N GLU A 4 -5.91 82.13 -68.57
CA GLU A 4 -6.19 80.71 -68.40
C GLU A 4 -5.32 80.14 -67.27
N VAL A 5 -5.94 79.63 -66.20
CA VAL A 5 -5.25 78.95 -65.10
C VAL A 5 -5.54 77.45 -65.20
N ARG A 6 -4.56 76.69 -65.67
CA ARG A 6 -4.54 75.22 -65.61
C ARG A 6 -4.14 74.73 -64.23
N ALA A 7 -4.93 73.84 -63.64
CA ALA A 7 -4.52 73.00 -62.52
C ALA A 7 -3.84 71.70 -63.05
N PRO A 8 -2.78 71.18 -62.41
CA PRO A 8 -2.18 69.90 -62.81
C PRO A 8 -2.90 68.70 -62.19
N GLU A 9 -3.23 67.71 -63.03
CA GLU A 9 -3.65 66.37 -62.61
C GLU A 9 -2.55 65.68 -61.81
N ARG A 10 -2.82 65.35 -60.53
CA ARG A 10 -2.01 64.36 -59.79
C ARG A 10 -2.33 62.96 -60.29
N ARG A 11 -1.49 62.42 -61.18
CA ARG A 11 -1.45 60.98 -61.48
C ARG A 11 -0.62 60.24 -60.42
N TRP A 12 -1.25 59.33 -59.71
CA TRP A 12 -0.56 58.31 -58.91
C TRP A 12 0.02 57.22 -59.84
N PRO A 13 1.28 56.79 -59.67
CA PRO A 13 1.79 55.63 -60.39
C PRO A 13 1.29 54.34 -59.72
N MET A 14 0.32 53.67 -60.34
CA MET A 14 0.00 52.27 -60.05
C MET A 14 1.13 51.37 -60.57
N GLY A 15 1.93 50.82 -59.66
CA GLY A 15 3.01 49.90 -60.02
C GLY A 15 3.54 49.09 -58.83
N GLY A 16 2.75 48.11 -58.34
CA GLY A 16 3.12 47.32 -57.15
C GLY A 16 2.80 45.82 -57.17
N GLY A 17 2.33 45.24 -58.28
CA GLY A 17 1.75 43.89 -58.28
C GLY A 17 2.72 42.69 -58.26
N ARG A 18 3.97 42.83 -58.73
CA ARG A 18 4.93 41.68 -58.83
C ARG A 18 5.87 41.55 -57.63
N ARG A 19 6.29 42.66 -57.03
CA ARG A 19 7.20 42.62 -55.86
C ARG A 19 6.49 42.14 -54.60
N PHE A 20 5.21 42.51 -54.43
CA PHE A 20 4.38 42.05 -53.31
C PHE A 20 4.21 40.53 -53.34
N ARG A 21 4.01 39.95 -54.53
CA ARG A 21 3.85 38.51 -54.70
C ARG A 21 5.10 37.74 -54.26
N ILE A 22 6.29 38.19 -54.66
CA ILE A 22 7.58 37.53 -54.33
C ILE A 22 7.88 37.60 -52.83
N VAL A 23 7.64 38.77 -52.20
CA VAL A 23 7.86 38.93 -50.75
C VAL A 23 6.94 38.00 -49.97
N TYR A 24 5.68 37.87 -50.35
CA TYR A 24 4.74 36.95 -49.70
C TYR A 24 5.10 35.47 -49.93
N THR A 25 5.59 35.07 -51.11
CA THR A 25 6.03 33.68 -51.32
C THR A 25 7.26 33.35 -50.47
N LEU A 26 8.22 34.26 -50.36
CA LEU A 26 9.40 34.08 -49.51
C LEU A 26 9.02 33.99 -48.03
N LEU A 27 8.09 34.83 -47.57
CA LEU A 27 7.61 34.84 -46.19
C LEU A 27 6.81 33.56 -45.87
N LEU A 28 6.00 33.07 -46.81
CA LEU A 28 5.28 31.79 -46.69
C LEU A 28 6.26 30.62 -46.60
N VAL A 29 7.27 30.57 -47.48
CA VAL A 29 8.29 29.52 -47.45
C VAL A 29 9.05 29.55 -46.13
N LEU A 30 9.44 30.72 -45.64
CA LEU A 30 10.11 30.89 -44.34
C LEU A 30 9.22 30.46 -43.17
N LEU A 31 7.92 30.75 -43.22
CA LEU A 31 6.96 30.32 -42.21
C LEU A 31 6.80 28.79 -42.21
N VAL A 32 6.71 28.18 -43.39
CA VAL A 32 6.53 26.74 -43.54
C VAL A 32 7.80 25.97 -43.20
N THR A 33 8.99 26.48 -43.49
CA THR A 33 10.25 25.80 -43.14
C THR A 33 10.71 26.11 -41.71
N GLY A 34 10.30 27.24 -41.13
CA GLY A 34 10.66 27.63 -39.76
C GLY A 34 9.62 27.20 -38.72
N LEU A 35 8.37 27.67 -38.84
CA LEU A 35 7.35 27.49 -37.80
C LEU A 35 6.71 26.10 -37.80
N VAL A 36 6.50 25.50 -38.97
CA VAL A 36 5.81 24.21 -39.03
C VAL A 36 6.64 23.08 -38.41
N PRO A 37 7.96 22.93 -38.68
CA PRO A 37 8.78 21.93 -38.02
C PRO A 37 8.89 22.15 -36.52
N LEU A 38 8.97 23.42 -36.08
CA LEU A 38 8.97 23.78 -34.66
C LEU A 38 7.65 23.42 -33.96
N SER A 39 6.52 23.65 -34.61
CA SER A 39 5.19 23.32 -34.06
C SER A 39 4.99 21.80 -33.95
N ILE A 40 5.41 21.06 -34.98
CA ILE A 40 5.35 19.58 -34.99
C ILE A 40 6.31 19.00 -33.94
N ALA A 41 7.52 19.56 -33.82
CA ALA A 41 8.48 19.14 -32.80
C ALA A 41 7.94 19.41 -31.38
N ALA A 42 7.35 20.58 -31.14
CA ALA A 42 6.73 20.92 -29.86
C ALA A 42 5.57 19.97 -29.52
N TRP A 43 4.71 19.63 -30.48
CA TRP A 43 3.62 18.68 -30.28
C TRP A 43 4.13 17.26 -29.98
N LYS A 44 5.16 16.81 -30.71
CA LYS A 44 5.75 15.49 -30.52
C LYS A 44 6.52 15.37 -29.19
N GLN A 45 7.13 16.47 -28.73
CA GLN A 45 7.84 16.53 -27.45
C GLN A 45 6.88 16.50 -26.26
N ILE A 46 5.70 17.14 -26.37
CA ILE A 46 4.63 17.03 -25.36
C ILE A 46 4.09 15.60 -25.26
N ALA A 47 3.96 14.88 -26.38
CA ALA A 47 3.49 13.48 -26.38
C ALA A 47 4.53 12.51 -25.79
N ILE A 48 5.82 12.66 -26.13
CA ILE A 48 6.90 11.79 -25.61
C ILE A 48 7.15 12.03 -24.12
N SER A 49 7.06 13.28 -23.65
CA SER A 49 7.11 13.57 -22.21
C SER A 49 5.95 12.88 -21.47
N ARG A 50 4.74 12.86 -22.04
CA ARG A 50 3.58 12.22 -21.40
C ARG A 50 3.74 10.70 -21.23
N GLU A 51 4.26 10.00 -22.23
CA GLU A 51 4.48 8.54 -22.19
C GLU A 51 5.58 8.13 -21.19
N SER A 52 6.70 8.86 -21.16
CA SER A 52 7.79 8.64 -20.19
C SER A 52 7.36 8.95 -18.75
N LEU A 53 6.45 9.91 -18.58
CA LEU A 53 5.87 10.30 -17.29
C LEU A 53 4.82 9.30 -16.77
N ILE A 54 4.02 8.70 -17.67
CA ILE A 54 3.11 7.58 -17.31
C ILE A 54 3.94 6.39 -16.83
N THR A 55 5.01 6.04 -17.55
CA THR A 55 5.88 4.92 -17.19
C THR A 55 6.59 5.17 -15.84
N SER A 56 7.13 6.37 -15.62
CA SER A 56 7.84 6.73 -14.37
C SER A 56 6.91 6.77 -13.14
N THR A 57 5.65 7.19 -13.31
CA THR A 57 4.66 7.21 -12.21
C THR A 57 4.17 5.80 -11.86
N GLN A 58 4.02 4.92 -12.86
CA GLN A 58 3.69 3.50 -12.66
C GLN A 58 4.80 2.72 -11.94
N GLU A 59 6.06 2.95 -12.33
CA GLU A 59 7.23 2.32 -11.68
C GLU A 59 7.36 2.75 -10.22
N ASN A 60 7.11 4.02 -9.91
CA ASN A 60 7.18 4.54 -8.54
C ASN A 60 6.08 3.92 -7.66
N GLN A 61 4.85 3.77 -8.17
CA GLN A 61 3.75 3.20 -7.39
C GLN A 61 3.94 1.71 -7.09
N LEU A 62 4.41 0.92 -8.07
CA LEU A 62 4.81 -0.47 -7.83
C LEU A 62 5.90 -0.57 -6.78
N MET A 63 6.86 0.36 -6.80
CA MET A 63 7.91 0.40 -5.79
C MET A 63 7.35 0.70 -4.39
N VAL A 64 6.36 1.60 -4.26
CA VAL A 64 5.70 1.90 -2.97
C VAL A 64 4.94 0.67 -2.46
N ALA A 65 4.06 0.07 -3.28
CA ALA A 65 3.29 -1.11 -2.89
C ALA A 65 4.22 -2.26 -2.46
N ALA A 66 5.27 -2.52 -3.25
CA ALA A 66 6.28 -3.54 -2.93
C ALA A 66 7.06 -3.26 -1.65
N THR A 67 7.40 -1.99 -1.40
CA THR A 67 8.13 -1.59 -0.18
C THR A 67 7.27 -1.80 1.06
N ILE A 68 5.99 -1.41 1.02
CA ILE A 68 5.05 -1.61 2.12
C ILE A 68 4.83 -3.11 2.36
N ALA A 69 4.57 -3.88 1.30
CA ALA A 69 4.37 -5.33 1.40
C ALA A 69 5.59 -6.04 2.01
N ARG A 70 6.79 -5.67 1.59
CA ARG A 70 8.05 -6.22 2.12
C ARG A 70 8.28 -5.80 3.58
N SER A 71 8.02 -4.54 3.92
CA SER A 71 8.17 -4.01 5.28
C SER A 71 7.24 -4.75 6.26
N LEU A 72 5.97 -4.93 5.87
CA LEU A 72 5.00 -5.66 6.67
C LEU A 72 5.39 -7.14 6.82
N SER A 73 5.77 -7.80 5.72
CA SER A 73 6.23 -9.19 5.74
C SER A 73 7.44 -9.37 6.67
N SER A 74 8.41 -8.45 6.60
CA SER A 74 9.60 -8.49 7.46
C SER A 74 9.26 -8.28 8.93
N SER A 75 8.35 -7.37 9.23
CA SER A 75 7.94 -7.08 10.62
C SER A 75 7.22 -8.27 11.25
N LEU A 76 6.35 -8.94 10.49
CA LEU A 76 5.65 -10.14 10.95
C LEU A 76 6.61 -11.31 11.15
N GLU A 77 7.59 -11.47 10.26
CA GLU A 77 8.60 -12.51 10.40
C GLU A 77 9.49 -12.26 11.62
N GLU A 78 9.82 -11.00 11.91
CA GLU A 78 10.54 -10.63 13.13
C GLU A 78 9.72 -10.99 14.38
N ALA A 79 8.44 -10.62 14.43
CA ALA A 79 7.54 -10.97 15.52
C ALA A 79 7.42 -12.50 15.71
N ARG A 80 7.34 -13.25 14.60
CA ARG A 80 7.34 -14.72 14.59
C ARG A 80 8.60 -15.27 15.26
N VAL A 81 9.77 -14.79 14.85
CA VAL A 81 11.07 -15.22 15.38
C VAL A 81 11.19 -14.87 16.86
N GLN A 82 10.70 -13.70 17.29
CA GLN A 82 10.67 -13.31 18.70
C GLN A 82 9.80 -14.27 19.53
N LEU A 83 8.61 -14.64 19.05
CA LEU A 83 7.75 -15.61 19.73
C LEU A 83 8.40 -16.99 19.82
N MET A 84 9.05 -17.45 18.75
CA MET A 84 9.77 -18.73 18.77
C MET A 84 10.90 -18.73 19.80
N LYS A 85 11.69 -17.64 19.88
CA LYS A 85 12.72 -17.49 20.91
C LYS A 85 12.14 -17.53 22.32
N LEU A 86 10.99 -16.92 22.55
CA LEU A 86 10.29 -17.01 23.84
C LEU A 86 9.86 -18.45 24.14
N GLY A 87 9.40 -19.18 23.13
CA GLY A 87 9.12 -20.62 23.23
C GLY A 87 10.36 -21.43 23.62
N ASP A 88 11.51 -21.16 22.99
CA ASP A 88 12.79 -21.82 23.31
C ASP A 88 13.24 -21.50 24.74
N LEU A 89 13.03 -20.28 25.22
CA LEU A 89 13.29 -19.89 26.63
C LEU A 89 12.38 -20.67 27.60
N PHE A 90 11.11 -20.84 27.24
CA PHE A 90 10.17 -21.61 28.06
C PHE A 90 10.58 -23.08 28.11
N GLU A 91 11.00 -23.65 26.99
CA GLU A 91 11.55 -25.00 26.94
C GLU A 91 12.79 -25.15 27.81
N ALA A 92 13.74 -24.21 27.75
CA ALA A 92 14.94 -24.23 28.59
C ALA A 92 14.60 -24.21 30.09
N MET A 93 13.68 -23.34 30.52
CA MET A 93 13.20 -23.31 31.91
C MET A 93 12.56 -24.63 32.35
N ILE A 94 11.81 -25.28 31.46
CA ILE A 94 11.20 -26.59 31.74
C ILE A 94 12.27 -27.68 31.85
N ARG A 95 13.30 -27.64 31.01
CA ARG A 95 14.42 -28.61 31.08
C ARG A 95 15.23 -28.46 32.37
N GLU A 96 15.44 -27.24 32.85
CA GLU A 96 16.23 -26.99 34.08
C GLU A 96 15.44 -27.23 35.36
N GLY A 97 14.18 -26.77 35.43
CA GLY A 97 13.39 -26.72 36.66
C GLY A 97 12.10 -27.52 36.64
N GLY A 98 11.79 -28.20 35.53
CA GLY A 98 10.52 -28.88 35.30
C GLY A 98 9.37 -27.95 34.93
N PRO A 99 8.21 -28.51 34.51
CA PRO A 99 7.05 -27.72 34.09
C PRO A 99 6.42 -26.89 35.21
N GLU A 100 6.61 -27.28 36.47
CA GLU A 100 6.07 -26.55 37.63
C GLU A 100 6.82 -25.25 37.91
N LEU A 101 8.11 -25.16 37.57
CA LEU A 101 8.86 -23.92 37.68
C LEU A 101 8.32 -22.88 36.71
N LEU A 102 8.14 -23.26 35.44
CA LEU A 102 7.55 -22.37 34.44
C LEU A 102 6.16 -21.92 34.88
N LYS A 103 5.29 -22.84 35.34
CA LYS A 103 3.95 -22.50 35.85
C LYS A 103 4.00 -21.43 36.94
N LYS A 104 4.90 -21.54 37.92
CA LYS A 104 5.05 -20.52 38.99
C LYS A 104 5.46 -19.15 38.43
N VAL A 105 6.34 -19.14 37.43
CA VAL A 105 6.80 -17.91 36.75
C VAL A 105 5.65 -17.27 35.96
N VAL A 106 4.94 -18.05 35.14
CA VAL A 106 3.85 -17.55 34.28
C VAL A 106 2.56 -17.24 35.03
N GLN A 107 2.38 -17.78 36.23
CA GLN A 107 1.27 -17.45 37.13
C GLN A 107 1.34 -16.01 37.64
N ASN A 108 2.53 -15.42 37.69
CA ASN A 108 2.69 -14.04 38.10
C ASN A 108 2.32 -13.10 36.94
N PRO A 109 1.25 -12.30 37.04
CA PRO A 109 0.83 -11.43 35.94
C PRO A 109 1.90 -10.43 35.51
N SER A 110 2.73 -9.96 36.45
CA SER A 110 3.81 -9.01 36.15
C SER A 110 4.96 -9.62 35.36
N THR A 111 5.18 -10.93 35.51
CA THR A 111 6.19 -11.65 34.71
C THR A 111 5.65 -11.92 33.31
N MET A 112 4.38 -12.34 33.18
CA MET A 112 3.80 -12.54 31.86
C MET A 112 3.69 -11.23 31.07
N SER A 113 3.35 -10.12 31.73
CA SER A 113 3.32 -8.80 31.07
C SER A 113 4.70 -8.34 30.61
N SER A 114 5.78 -8.76 31.28
CA SER A 114 7.16 -8.46 30.86
C SER A 114 7.54 -9.11 29.53
N TYR A 115 6.81 -10.15 29.09
CA TYR A 115 7.00 -10.79 27.80
C TYR A 115 6.19 -10.14 26.67
N LEU A 116 5.32 -9.17 26.96
CA LEU A 116 4.64 -8.39 25.93
C LEU A 116 5.65 -7.46 25.25
N ALA A 117 6.10 -7.82 24.06
CA ALA A 117 6.83 -6.90 23.20
C ALA A 117 5.94 -5.71 22.77
N SER A 118 6.55 -4.62 22.28
CA SER A 118 5.86 -3.37 21.94
C SER A 118 4.76 -3.52 20.89
N ASP A 119 4.79 -4.54 20.06
CA ASP A 119 3.79 -4.91 19.05
C ASP A 119 2.86 -6.06 19.47
N MET A 120 3.11 -6.70 20.62
CA MET A 120 2.28 -7.79 21.15
C MET A 120 1.13 -7.27 22.01
N VAL A 121 -0.08 -7.66 21.64
CA VAL A 121 -1.33 -7.41 22.38
C VAL A 121 -1.59 -8.51 23.41
N LEU A 122 -1.23 -9.75 23.08
CA LEU A 122 -1.41 -10.92 23.92
C LEU A 122 -0.12 -11.73 23.93
N VAL A 123 0.24 -12.26 25.08
CA VAL A 123 1.08 -13.47 25.19
C VAL A 123 0.31 -14.47 26.04
N ARG A 124 0.15 -15.69 25.53
CA ARG A 124 -0.59 -16.77 26.19
C ARG A 124 0.17 -18.08 26.12
N TYR A 125 0.31 -18.73 27.27
CA TYR A 125 0.85 -20.07 27.39
C TYR A 125 -0.23 -21.06 27.82
N LEU A 126 -0.34 -22.15 27.07
CA LEU A 126 -1.24 -23.27 27.29
C LEU A 126 -0.41 -24.54 27.56
N PRO A 127 -0.17 -24.92 28.82
CA PRO A 127 0.58 -26.13 29.13
C PRO A 127 -0.12 -27.39 28.64
N ALA A 128 0.64 -28.43 28.32
CA ALA A 128 0.10 -29.74 27.92
C ALA A 128 -0.76 -30.39 29.01
N GLY A 129 -0.45 -30.14 30.28
CA GLY A 129 -1.21 -30.61 31.44
C GLY A 129 -2.48 -29.80 31.75
N GLY A 130 -2.86 -28.87 30.88
CA GLY A 130 -4.00 -27.98 31.07
C GLY A 130 -3.66 -26.70 31.84
N GLY A 131 -4.62 -25.78 31.83
CA GLY A 131 -4.47 -24.42 32.32
C GLY A 131 -4.30 -23.40 31.20
N LYS A 132 -4.42 -22.12 31.57
CA LYS A 132 -4.24 -20.97 30.68
C LYS A 132 -3.57 -19.87 31.46
N PHE A 133 -2.44 -19.40 30.95
CA PHE A 133 -1.71 -18.27 31.52
C PHE A 133 -1.56 -17.22 30.43
N ASP A 134 -2.25 -16.10 30.56
CA ASP A 134 -2.19 -15.01 29.59
C ASP A 134 -1.92 -13.66 30.23
N SER A 135 -1.32 -12.78 29.44
CA SER A 135 -1.27 -11.34 29.67
C SER A 135 -1.74 -10.63 28.42
N VAL A 136 -2.65 -9.68 28.61
CA VAL A 136 -3.25 -8.85 27.56
C VAL A 136 -2.88 -7.40 27.84
N ARG A 137 -2.56 -6.64 26.80
CA ARG A 137 -2.27 -5.21 26.90
C ARG A 137 -3.50 -4.41 27.37
N ASP A 138 -3.26 -3.44 28.26
CA ASP A 138 -4.26 -2.63 29.00
C ASP A 138 -5.14 -1.71 28.13
N HIS A 139 -6.03 -2.24 27.30
CA HIS A 139 -7.07 -1.52 26.50
C HIS A 139 -7.60 -2.41 25.37
N MET A 140 -6.97 -3.57 25.15
CA MET A 140 -7.36 -4.50 24.09
C MET A 140 -8.32 -5.54 24.63
N VAL A 141 -9.47 -5.67 23.96
CA VAL A 141 -10.47 -6.69 24.26
C VAL A 141 -10.39 -7.75 23.17
N LEU A 142 -10.22 -9.01 23.58
CA LEU A 142 -10.29 -10.14 22.67
C LEU A 142 -11.76 -10.45 22.38
N GLY A 143 -12.16 -10.35 21.12
CA GLY A 143 -13.47 -10.82 20.67
C GLY A 143 -13.53 -12.34 20.54
N GLU A 144 -14.73 -12.86 20.31
CA GLU A 144 -14.96 -14.30 20.09
C GLU A 144 -14.16 -14.84 18.89
N ASP A 145 -14.01 -14.03 17.84
CA ASP A 145 -13.23 -14.39 16.66
C ASP A 145 -11.75 -14.60 16.97
N ALA A 146 -11.15 -13.72 17.78
CA ALA A 146 -9.75 -13.83 18.19
C ALA A 146 -9.53 -15.09 19.04
N GLU A 147 -10.43 -15.37 20.00
CA GLU A 147 -10.36 -16.57 20.82
C GLU A 147 -10.52 -17.85 19.99
N ARG A 148 -11.42 -17.86 19.01
CA ARG A 148 -11.61 -18.98 18.09
C ARG A 148 -10.36 -19.25 17.24
N VAL A 149 -9.75 -18.22 16.69
CA VAL A 149 -8.52 -18.36 15.89
C VAL A 149 -7.35 -18.83 16.76
N LEU A 150 -7.21 -18.30 17.97
CA LEU A 150 -6.22 -18.78 18.93
C LEU A 150 -6.47 -20.24 19.29
N ALA A 151 -7.71 -20.66 19.56
CA ALA A 151 -8.01 -22.06 19.84
C ALA A 151 -7.61 -22.99 18.67
N GLN A 152 -7.90 -22.59 17.43
CA GLN A 152 -7.49 -23.34 16.23
C GLN A 152 -5.97 -23.40 16.06
N GLY A 153 -5.27 -22.30 16.33
CA GLY A 153 -3.81 -22.24 16.31
C GLY A 153 -3.18 -23.12 17.41
N ALA A 154 -3.83 -23.23 18.57
CA ALA A 154 -3.37 -24.10 19.66
C ALA A 154 -3.43 -25.58 19.28
N GLU A 155 -4.51 -26.03 18.64
CA GLU A 155 -4.62 -27.41 18.18
C GLU A 155 -3.59 -27.76 17.10
N GLN A 156 -3.28 -26.81 16.20
CA GLN A 156 -2.21 -26.99 15.22
C GLN A 156 -0.83 -27.03 15.87
N ALA A 157 -0.56 -26.12 16.82
CA ALA A 157 0.69 -26.10 17.55
C ALA A 157 0.93 -27.37 18.38
N LYS A 158 -0.12 -27.99 18.93
CA LYS A 158 0.00 -29.31 19.59
C LYS A 158 0.51 -30.40 18.64
N ARG A 159 0.30 -30.26 17.32
CA ARG A 159 0.84 -31.16 16.28
C ARG A 159 2.25 -30.79 15.83
N GLY A 160 2.87 -29.80 16.46
CA GLY A 160 4.21 -29.33 16.14
C GLY A 160 4.25 -28.21 15.08
N GLU A 161 3.10 -27.69 14.66
CA GLU A 161 3.01 -26.68 13.61
C GLU A 161 3.09 -25.26 14.19
N THR A 162 3.99 -24.41 13.66
CA THR A 162 3.90 -22.96 13.92
C THR A 162 2.91 -22.35 12.94
N THR A 163 1.88 -21.68 13.44
CA THR A 163 0.80 -21.12 12.63
C THR A 163 0.75 -19.60 12.70
N LEU A 164 0.30 -19.02 11.60
CA LEU A 164 -0.05 -17.61 11.44
C LEU A 164 -1.50 -17.53 10.95
N SER A 165 -2.32 -16.68 11.56
CA SER A 165 -3.68 -16.43 11.07
C SER A 165 -3.74 -15.35 9.99
N ASP A 166 -4.87 -15.26 9.32
CA ASP A 166 -5.27 -14.01 8.65
C ASP A 166 -5.52 -12.90 9.69
N PRO A 167 -5.55 -11.62 9.29
CA PRO A 167 -5.90 -10.50 10.15
C PRO A 167 -7.27 -10.68 10.81
N ILE A 168 -7.33 -10.49 12.11
CA ILE A 168 -8.53 -10.62 12.93
C ILE A 168 -8.85 -9.31 13.65
N PRO A 169 -10.13 -8.91 13.73
CA PRO A 169 -10.52 -7.72 14.45
C PRO A 169 -10.27 -7.90 15.96
N VAL A 170 -9.69 -6.89 16.60
CA VAL A 170 -9.39 -6.86 18.04
C VAL A 170 -9.64 -5.48 18.62
N GLY A 171 -10.09 -5.42 19.88
CA GLY A 171 -10.28 -4.14 20.57
C GLY A 171 -11.27 -3.19 19.85
N PRO A 172 -10.93 -1.91 19.67
CA PRO A 172 -11.84 -0.93 19.06
C PRO A 172 -12.08 -1.20 17.56
N PRO A 173 -13.19 -0.68 16.99
CA PRO A 173 -13.47 -0.81 15.56
C PRO A 173 -12.30 -0.33 14.69
N GLY A 174 -11.90 -1.17 13.74
CA GLY A 174 -10.80 -0.88 12.81
C GLY A 174 -9.41 -1.31 13.29
N ALA A 175 -9.27 -1.79 14.54
CA ALA A 175 -8.03 -2.41 14.99
C ALA A 175 -8.00 -3.91 14.62
N PHE A 176 -6.88 -4.34 14.05
CA PHE A 176 -6.67 -5.71 13.61
C PHE A 176 -5.35 -6.25 14.17
N ALA A 177 -5.34 -7.54 14.47
CA ALA A 177 -4.15 -8.25 14.91
C ALA A 177 -3.98 -9.56 14.13
N VAL A 178 -2.83 -10.18 14.30
CA VAL A 178 -2.54 -11.49 13.74
C VAL A 178 -2.17 -12.45 14.86
N ALA A 179 -2.78 -13.63 14.86
CA ALA A 179 -2.48 -14.67 15.82
C ALA A 179 -1.31 -15.54 15.35
N PHE A 180 -0.31 -15.65 16.22
CA PHE A 180 0.75 -16.63 16.12
C PHE A 180 0.54 -17.72 17.16
N SER A 181 0.79 -18.97 16.79
CA SER A 181 0.84 -20.09 17.72
C SER A 181 2.03 -20.98 17.41
N THR A 182 2.78 -21.38 18.43
CA THR A 182 3.96 -22.23 18.28
C THR A 182 4.03 -23.26 19.41
N PRO A 183 4.46 -24.50 19.13
CA PRO A 183 4.74 -25.48 20.19
C PRO A 183 5.89 -25.00 21.09
N VAL A 184 5.87 -25.44 22.34
CA VAL A 184 7.01 -25.38 23.28
C VAL A 184 7.53 -26.81 23.46
N GLY A 185 8.79 -27.09 23.11
CA GLY A 185 9.40 -28.41 23.34
C GLY A 185 9.12 -29.53 22.33
N SER A 186 8.42 -29.28 21.22
CA SER A 186 8.11 -30.32 20.22
C SER A 186 9.09 -30.40 19.04
N ARG A 187 10.15 -29.57 19.02
CA ARG A 187 11.00 -29.41 17.82
C ARG A 187 11.91 -30.62 17.56
N ASP A 188 12.22 -31.38 18.61
CA ASP A 188 13.11 -32.57 18.56
C ASP A 188 12.33 -33.90 18.55
N GLY A 189 11.02 -33.89 18.25
CA GLY A 189 10.19 -35.12 18.16
C GLY A 189 9.72 -35.68 19.51
N GLY A 190 9.91 -34.95 20.61
CA GLY A 190 9.34 -35.24 21.92
C GLY A 190 7.89 -34.75 22.08
N ALA A 191 7.21 -35.22 23.12
CA ALA A 191 5.89 -34.70 23.50
C ALA A 191 6.01 -33.23 23.92
N GLY A 192 5.27 -32.34 23.24
CA GLY A 192 5.29 -30.91 23.53
C GLY A 192 4.91 -30.59 24.96
N HIS A 193 5.56 -29.57 25.53
CA HIS A 193 5.26 -29.09 26.88
C HIS A 193 4.06 -28.15 26.93
N GLY A 194 3.63 -27.66 25.78
CA GLY A 194 2.46 -26.81 25.63
C GLY A 194 2.50 -26.01 24.33
N THR A 195 1.65 -24.99 24.28
CA THR A 195 1.59 -24.03 23.18
C THR A 195 1.82 -22.63 23.71
N LEU A 196 2.65 -21.86 23.01
CA LEU A 196 2.79 -20.43 23.18
C LEU A 196 2.08 -19.70 22.05
N GLN A 197 1.29 -18.68 22.40
CA GLN A 197 0.50 -17.90 21.46
C GLN A 197 0.71 -16.42 21.67
N SER A 198 0.57 -15.65 20.60
CA SER A 198 0.59 -14.19 20.68
C SER A 198 -0.35 -13.58 19.66
N LEU A 199 -0.90 -12.42 20.00
CA LEU A 199 -1.59 -11.53 19.07
C LEU A 199 -0.68 -10.33 18.79
N ILE A 200 -0.37 -10.07 17.52
CA ILE A 200 0.45 -8.93 17.09
C ILE A 200 -0.46 -7.84 16.53
N ASP A 201 -0.39 -6.64 17.08
CA ASP A 201 -1.14 -5.47 16.60
C ASP A 201 -0.64 -5.03 15.22
N LEU A 202 -1.52 -5.02 14.22
CA LEU A 202 -1.16 -4.60 12.86
C LEU A 202 -1.11 -3.07 12.72
N GLY A 203 -1.77 -2.30 13.59
CA GLY A 203 -1.82 -0.83 13.48
C GLY A 203 -0.43 -0.20 13.48
N PRO A 204 0.40 -0.42 14.52
CA PRO A 204 1.76 0.10 14.57
C PRO A 204 2.68 -0.45 13.47
N LEU A 205 2.44 -1.67 12.97
CA LEU A 205 3.20 -2.23 11.85
C LEU A 205 2.84 -1.49 10.54
N TRP A 206 1.55 -1.25 10.33
CA TRP A 206 1.02 -0.52 9.19
C TRP A 206 1.52 0.92 9.14
N GLU A 207 1.40 1.66 10.24
CA GLU A 207 1.84 3.06 10.32
C GLU A 207 3.34 3.21 10.00
N ARG A 208 4.17 2.28 10.49
CA ARG A 208 5.60 2.24 10.18
C ARG A 208 5.87 1.89 8.71
N ALA A 209 5.08 1.00 8.12
CA ALA A 209 5.26 0.56 6.74
C ALA A 209 4.86 1.64 5.72
N VAL A 210 3.75 2.35 5.96
CA VAL A 210 3.24 3.42 5.11
C VAL A 210 4.07 4.70 5.27
N GLY A 211 4.38 5.07 6.51
CA GLY A 211 5.14 6.29 6.83
C GLY A 211 4.43 7.60 6.44
N PRO A 212 4.98 8.77 6.84
CA PRO A 212 4.33 10.08 6.62
C PRO A 212 4.45 10.61 5.18
N ARG A 213 5.01 9.84 4.24
CA ARG A 213 5.44 10.33 2.91
C ARG A 213 4.39 10.17 1.80
N LEU A 214 3.20 9.65 2.12
CA LEU A 214 2.21 9.21 1.13
C LEU A 214 0.97 10.12 1.06
N LEU A 215 1.13 11.41 1.36
CA LEU A 215 0.05 12.41 1.20
C LEU A 215 -0.51 12.39 -0.24
N GLY A 216 -1.84 12.35 -0.36
CA GLY A 216 -2.55 12.26 -1.65
C GLY A 216 -2.62 10.86 -2.28
N TYR A 217 -2.04 9.85 -1.64
CA TYR A 217 -2.28 8.44 -1.98
C TYR A 217 -3.33 7.86 -1.04
N THR A 218 -4.25 7.06 -1.60
CA THR A 218 -5.00 6.11 -0.79
C THR A 218 -4.23 4.80 -0.79
N VAL A 219 -3.93 4.28 0.39
CA VAL A 219 -3.19 3.01 0.56
C VAL A 219 -4.05 2.09 1.40
N TYR A 220 -4.21 0.83 1.04
CA TYR A 220 -4.98 -0.11 1.84
C TYR A 220 -4.50 -1.53 1.69
N ALA A 221 -4.81 -2.35 2.69
CA ALA A 221 -4.39 -3.74 2.77
C ALA A 221 -5.59 -4.67 2.92
N LEU A 222 -5.63 -5.69 2.07
CA LEU A 222 -6.67 -6.72 2.06
C LEU A 222 -6.06 -8.09 2.38
N ASP A 223 -6.76 -8.89 3.17
CA ASP A 223 -6.41 -10.30 3.34
C ASP A 223 -6.65 -11.11 2.04
N GLY A 224 -6.28 -12.40 2.03
CA GLY A 224 -6.49 -13.26 0.86
C GLY A 224 -7.96 -13.50 0.49
N ARG A 225 -8.90 -13.07 1.33
CA ARG A 225 -10.36 -13.16 1.12
C ARG A 225 -10.97 -11.81 0.72
N GLY A 226 -10.16 -10.74 0.64
CA GLY A 226 -10.61 -9.40 0.30
C GLY A 226 -11.20 -8.61 1.46
N ASN A 227 -10.91 -8.97 2.71
CA ASN A 227 -11.30 -8.19 3.88
C ASN A 227 -10.27 -7.08 4.13
N LEU A 228 -10.76 -5.85 4.29
CA LEU A 228 -9.95 -4.70 4.63
C LEU A 228 -9.50 -4.79 6.09
N PHE A 229 -8.19 -4.71 6.33
CA PHE A 229 -7.63 -4.73 7.69
C PHE A 229 -6.74 -3.52 8.01
N ALA A 230 -6.34 -2.74 7.00
CA ALA A 230 -5.61 -1.49 7.22
C ALA A 230 -5.82 -0.53 6.04
N SER A 231 -5.85 0.77 6.32
CA SER A 231 -5.98 1.81 5.29
C SER A 231 -5.38 3.14 5.74
N LEU A 232 -4.83 3.87 4.77
CA LEU A 232 -4.60 5.31 4.78
C LEU A 232 -5.50 5.87 3.67
N ASP A 233 -6.61 6.51 4.05
CA ASP A 233 -7.61 7.02 3.10
C ASP A 233 -8.14 8.38 3.56
N GLU A 234 -7.34 9.42 3.35
CA GLU A 234 -7.67 10.79 3.77
C GLU A 234 -8.94 11.32 3.08
N GLU A 235 -9.19 10.90 1.84
CA GLU A 235 -10.37 11.31 1.08
C GLU A 235 -11.64 10.49 1.40
N GLY A 236 -11.49 9.38 2.14
CA GLY A 236 -12.59 8.49 2.49
C GLY A 236 -13.20 7.78 1.28
N VAL A 237 -12.40 7.48 0.25
CA VAL A 237 -12.83 6.78 -0.97
C VAL A 237 -13.35 5.37 -0.65
N LEU A 238 -12.64 4.65 0.21
CA LEU A 238 -12.93 3.25 0.58
C LEU A 238 -14.22 3.13 1.40
N GLY A 239 -14.63 4.20 2.07
CA GLY A 239 -15.90 4.26 2.82
C GLY A 239 -17.12 4.57 1.95
N ARG A 240 -16.91 5.13 0.75
CA ARG A 240 -18.00 5.53 -0.16
C ARG A 240 -18.28 4.50 -1.25
N ILE A 241 -17.29 3.68 -1.57
CA ILE A 241 -17.34 2.76 -2.70
C ILE A 241 -16.83 1.40 -2.25
N ASP A 242 -17.52 0.34 -2.69
CA ASP A 242 -17.05 -1.01 -2.48
C ASP A 242 -15.76 -1.24 -3.27
N PHE A 243 -14.63 -1.22 -2.58
CA PHE A 243 -13.31 -1.44 -3.17
C PHE A 243 -13.17 -2.81 -3.85
N ARG A 244 -14.03 -3.80 -3.52
CA ARG A 244 -14.07 -5.09 -4.21
C ARG A 244 -14.62 -4.99 -5.63
N SER A 245 -15.28 -3.88 -5.97
CA SER A 245 -15.69 -3.57 -7.34
C SER A 245 -14.53 -3.11 -8.24
N PHE A 246 -13.38 -2.76 -7.68
CA PHE A 246 -12.24 -2.31 -8.46
C PHE A 246 -11.58 -3.48 -9.21
N ASP A 247 -11.32 -3.30 -10.51
CA ASP A 247 -10.71 -4.32 -11.38
C ASP A 247 -9.41 -4.88 -10.79
N ILE A 248 -8.57 -4.02 -10.21
CA ILE A 248 -7.30 -4.43 -9.59
C ILE A 248 -7.51 -5.36 -8.40
N VAL A 249 -8.56 -5.12 -7.60
CA VAL A 249 -8.89 -5.95 -6.44
C VAL A 249 -9.47 -7.28 -6.90
N GLN A 250 -10.33 -7.30 -7.92
CA GLN A 250 -10.86 -8.55 -8.48
C GLN A 250 -9.78 -9.44 -9.06
N LYS A 251 -8.82 -8.85 -9.81
CA LYS A 251 -7.67 -9.57 -10.35
C LYS A 251 -6.76 -10.12 -9.25
N PHE A 252 -6.52 -9.35 -8.19
CA PHE A 252 -5.80 -9.83 -7.02
C PHE A 252 -6.51 -11.03 -6.37
N LEU A 253 -7.81 -10.93 -6.12
CA LEU A 253 -8.58 -12.02 -5.48
C LEU A 253 -8.64 -13.29 -6.33
N ALA A 254 -8.52 -13.16 -7.66
CA ALA A 254 -8.40 -14.30 -8.56
C ALA A 254 -7.01 -15.00 -8.46
N ALA A 255 -5.95 -14.27 -8.08
CA ALA A 255 -4.58 -14.81 -7.99
C ALA A 255 -3.71 -14.15 -6.89
N PRO A 256 -4.01 -14.32 -5.59
CA PRO A 256 -3.45 -13.50 -4.50
C PRO A 256 -1.93 -13.57 -4.32
N THR A 257 -1.28 -14.65 -4.72
CA THR A 257 0.15 -14.90 -4.50
C THR A 257 1.06 -14.48 -5.66
N LYS A 258 0.51 -13.97 -6.78
CA LYS A 258 1.29 -13.59 -7.98
C LYS A 258 1.01 -12.18 -8.49
N SER A 259 0.17 -11.42 -7.82
CA SER A 259 -0.28 -10.13 -8.33
C SER A 259 0.72 -9.02 -8.01
N LYS A 260 1.60 -8.76 -8.98
CA LYS A 260 2.22 -7.44 -9.18
C LYS A 260 1.56 -6.82 -10.39
N GLU A 261 0.71 -5.84 -10.17
CA GLU A 261 -0.06 -5.23 -11.24
C GLU A 261 -0.20 -3.74 -11.01
N THR A 262 -0.21 -3.00 -12.11
CA THR A 262 -0.63 -1.60 -12.15
C THR A 262 -1.74 -1.47 -13.16
N SER A 263 -2.85 -0.86 -12.77
CA SER A 263 -4.01 -0.66 -13.63
C SER A 263 -4.62 0.70 -13.43
N ASP A 264 -5.11 1.26 -14.53
CA ASP A 264 -5.96 2.43 -14.53
C ASP A 264 -7.42 2.02 -14.33
N PHE A 265 -8.16 2.82 -13.57
CA PHE A 265 -9.61 2.65 -13.44
C PHE A 265 -10.28 4.01 -13.18
N SER A 266 -11.55 4.12 -13.54
CA SER A 266 -12.34 5.32 -13.34
C SER A 266 -13.46 5.04 -12.35
N VAL A 267 -13.67 5.98 -11.43
CA VAL A 267 -14.64 5.85 -10.36
C VAL A 267 -15.49 7.09 -10.29
N THR A 268 -16.81 6.94 -10.22
CA THR A 268 -17.72 8.06 -10.01
C THR A 268 -17.88 8.31 -8.51
N LEU A 269 -17.23 9.36 -8.02
CA LEU A 269 -17.32 9.84 -6.64
C LEU A 269 -18.16 11.12 -6.61
N ASP A 270 -19.23 11.12 -5.82
CA ASP A 270 -20.12 12.29 -5.65
C ASP A 270 -20.64 12.88 -6.97
N GLY A 271 -20.93 12.00 -7.95
CA GLY A 271 -21.41 12.40 -9.28
C GLY A 271 -20.32 12.87 -10.24
N VAL A 272 -19.04 12.85 -9.82
CA VAL A 272 -17.88 13.23 -10.64
C VAL A 272 -17.05 11.99 -10.94
N THR A 273 -16.84 11.69 -12.21
CA THR A 273 -15.89 10.65 -12.63
C THR A 273 -14.46 11.12 -12.40
N ARG A 274 -13.73 10.36 -11.58
CA ARG A 274 -12.31 10.56 -11.29
C ARG A 274 -11.52 9.36 -11.80
N ASP A 275 -10.36 9.63 -12.38
CA ASP A 275 -9.47 8.59 -12.89
C ASP A 275 -8.37 8.32 -11.88
N PHE A 276 -8.16 7.05 -11.56
CA PHE A 276 -7.14 6.58 -10.64
C PHE A 276 -6.11 5.74 -11.38
N LEU A 277 -4.87 5.82 -10.90
CA LEU A 277 -3.83 4.85 -11.17
C LEU A 277 -3.62 4.06 -9.88
N ALA A 278 -3.72 2.73 -9.94
CA ALA A 278 -3.49 1.85 -8.80
C ALA A 278 -2.44 0.79 -9.09
N SER A 279 -1.69 0.43 -8.05
CA SER A 279 -0.74 -0.67 -8.03
C SER A 279 -1.02 -1.61 -6.87
N VAL A 280 -0.75 -2.90 -7.07
CA VAL A 280 -0.83 -3.94 -6.04
C VAL A 280 0.46 -4.75 -5.98
N ASP A 281 0.87 -5.11 -4.76
CA ASP A 281 1.84 -6.18 -4.51
C ASP A 281 1.36 -7.04 -3.33
N ALA A 282 1.83 -8.29 -3.27
CA ALA A 282 1.43 -9.24 -2.24
C ALA A 282 2.51 -9.39 -1.15
N THR A 283 2.08 -9.54 0.11
CA THR A 283 2.95 -9.99 1.20
C THR A 283 3.28 -11.48 1.04
N ASN A 284 4.27 -12.00 1.79
CA ASN A 284 4.56 -13.44 1.82
C ASN A 284 3.37 -14.29 2.31
N GLN A 285 2.39 -13.65 2.96
CA GLN A 285 1.19 -14.23 3.55
C GLN A 285 0.02 -14.21 2.56
N GLY A 286 0.22 -13.66 1.36
CA GLY A 286 -0.83 -13.53 0.35
C GLY A 286 -1.81 -12.40 0.63
N TRP A 287 -1.42 -11.39 1.41
CA TRP A 287 -2.22 -10.18 1.62
C TRP A 287 -1.86 -9.13 0.56
N GLY A 288 -2.88 -8.48 -0.01
CA GLY A 288 -2.70 -7.50 -1.07
C GLY A 288 -2.51 -6.11 -0.50
N ILE A 289 -1.44 -5.43 -0.91
CA ILE A 289 -1.19 -4.04 -0.59
C ILE A 289 -1.47 -3.20 -1.82
N PHE A 290 -2.48 -2.35 -1.71
CA PHE A 290 -2.95 -1.49 -2.79
C PHE A 290 -2.51 -0.06 -2.53
N VAL A 291 -1.97 0.58 -3.56
CA VAL A 291 -1.61 1.99 -3.57
C VAL A 291 -2.33 2.62 -4.75
N GLN A 292 -3.15 3.64 -4.51
CA GLN A 292 -3.88 4.34 -5.56
C GLN A 292 -3.72 5.84 -5.42
N VAL A 293 -3.68 6.54 -6.56
CA VAL A 293 -3.61 8.00 -6.62
C VAL A 293 -4.51 8.50 -7.72
N GLU A 294 -5.17 9.64 -7.49
CA GLU A 294 -5.93 10.31 -8.54
C GLU A 294 -4.98 10.80 -9.62
N LYS A 295 -5.24 10.48 -10.88
CA LYS A 295 -4.40 10.87 -12.02
C LYS A 295 -4.13 12.38 -12.03
N ARG A 296 -5.13 13.19 -11.70
CA ARG A 296 -4.97 14.66 -11.65
C ARG A 296 -3.88 15.10 -10.66
N LEU A 297 -3.76 14.43 -9.52
CA LEU A 297 -2.74 14.68 -8.50
C LEU A 297 -1.38 14.08 -8.89
N ALA A 298 -1.39 12.88 -9.49
CA ALA A 298 -0.19 12.24 -10.01
C ALA A 298 0.50 13.08 -11.09
N TYR A 299 -0.27 13.81 -11.91
CA TYR A 299 0.27 14.65 -13.00
C TYR A 299 0.47 16.13 -12.62
N SER A 300 -0.15 16.64 -11.55
CA SER A 300 0.01 18.05 -11.13
C SER A 300 1.34 18.32 -10.41
N SER A 301 1.81 17.37 -9.59
CA SER A 301 3.11 17.44 -8.91
C SER A 301 4.29 17.55 -9.91
N VAL A 302 4.12 17.03 -11.12
CA VAL A 302 5.13 17.06 -12.19
C VAL A 302 5.18 18.42 -12.92
N GLN A 303 4.03 19.11 -13.09
CA GLN A 303 4.02 20.43 -13.72
C GLN A 303 4.74 21.50 -12.89
N ALA A 304 4.85 21.30 -11.56
CA ALA A 304 5.61 22.19 -10.69
C ALA A 304 7.14 22.01 -10.80
N MET A 305 7.65 20.86 -11.28
CA MET A 305 9.10 20.63 -11.49
C MET A 305 9.61 21.09 -12.86
N ILE A 306 8.73 21.31 -13.84
CA ILE A 306 9.10 21.74 -15.20
C ILE A 306 9.09 23.28 -15.33
N ARG A 307 8.64 24.00 -14.30
CA ARG A 307 8.53 25.46 -14.31
C ARG A 307 9.70 26.16 -13.65
#